data_AF-A0AAV0JF53-F1
#
_entry.id   AF-A0AAV0JF53-F1
#
_cell.length_a   1.000
_cell.length_b   1.000
_cell.length_c   1.000
_cell.angle_alpha   90.00
_cell.angle_beta   90.00
_cell.angle_gamma   90.00
#
_symmetry.space_group_name_H-M   'P 1'
#
loop_
_entity.id
_entity.type
_entity.pdbx_description
1 polymer ?
#
loop_
_entity_poly.entity_id
_entity_poly.type
_entity_poly.pdbx_seq_one_letter_code
_entity_poly.pdbx_strand_id
1 'polypeptide(L)'
;MTDSSQYGLLCRYAAAPQECRTDWAKFTKDYFLNRSTLVSVFLLIDASIPAKKIDLEYASWLGQNQIPMTLVFTKCDKRKKKKNGGKHPEENVNDFQELIRGYFQTTPPWIMTSSVTNQGRDEILLHMAQLRNYWLKH
;
A
#
# COMPACT_ATOMS: atom_id res chain seq x y z
N MET A 1 -11.50 18.44 20.19
CA MET A 1 -11.47 19.54 19.20
C MET A 1 -10.09 20.17 19.27
N THR A 2 -9.20 19.77 18.37
CA THR A 2 -7.95 20.49 18.11
C THR A 2 -8.03 20.93 16.67
N ASP A 3 -8.19 22.24 16.52
CA ASP A 3 -8.37 22.95 15.27
C ASP A 3 -7.18 22.74 14.35
N SER A 4 -7.45 22.17 13.17
CA SER A 4 -6.49 21.82 12.13
C SER A 4 -6.31 22.95 11.10
N SER A 5 -6.54 24.21 11.48
CA SER A 5 -6.55 25.37 10.58
C SER A 5 -5.19 26.01 10.26
N GLN A 6 -4.06 25.56 10.83
CA GLN A 6 -2.76 26.23 10.62
C GLN A 6 -1.68 25.48 9.82
N TYR A 7 -1.90 24.24 9.38
CA TYR A 7 -0.92 23.55 8.52
C TYR A 7 -1.54 23.30 7.15
N GLY A 8 -1.17 24.19 6.22
CA GLY A 8 -1.70 24.28 4.88
C GLY A 8 -1.52 23.02 4.02
N LEU A 9 -2.50 22.85 3.14
CA LEU A 9 -2.55 21.99 1.95
C LEU A 9 -2.43 20.48 2.18
N LEU A 10 -3.56 19.89 2.55
CA LEU A 10 -3.87 18.52 2.18
C LEU A 10 -4.14 18.44 0.66
N CYS A 11 -3.08 18.49 -0.15
CA CYS A 11 -3.16 18.29 -1.59
C CYS A 11 -3.59 16.85 -1.87
N ARG A 12 -4.84 16.64 -2.31
CA ARG A 12 -5.29 15.32 -2.78
C ARG A 12 -4.41 14.89 -3.96
N TYR A 13 -3.71 13.77 -3.82
CA TYR A 13 -2.73 13.22 -4.77
C TYR A 13 -3.21 13.26 -6.24
N ALA A 14 -4.49 12.98 -6.48
CA ALA A 14 -5.09 12.87 -7.81
C ALA A 14 -5.07 14.18 -8.63
N ALA A 15 -5.03 15.35 -8.01
CA ALA A 15 -5.10 16.65 -8.71
C ALA A 15 -4.00 17.66 -8.30
N ALA A 16 -3.04 17.26 -7.47
CA ALA A 16 -2.00 18.15 -6.98
C ALA A 16 -0.93 18.47 -8.06
N PRO A 17 -0.43 19.72 -8.13
CA PRO A 17 0.73 20.09 -8.93
C PRO A 17 1.97 19.24 -8.60
N GLN A 18 2.88 19.09 -9.57
CA GLN A 18 4.07 18.23 -9.44
C GLN A 18 4.98 18.61 -8.26
N GLU A 19 5.08 19.91 -7.97
CA GLU A 19 5.83 20.44 -6.82
C GLU A 19 5.22 19.97 -5.49
N CYS A 20 3.90 20.12 -5.30
CA CYS A 20 3.21 19.63 -4.11
C CYS A 20 3.32 18.11 -3.93
N ARG A 21 3.37 17.33 -5.03
CA ARG A 21 3.58 15.87 -4.98
C ARG A 21 4.99 15.50 -4.50
N THR A 22 5.98 16.35 -4.80
CA THR A 22 7.40 16.13 -4.47
C THR A 22 7.65 16.44 -3.00
N ASP A 23 7.10 17.54 -2.49
CA ASP A 23 7.16 17.90 -1.07
C ASP A 23 6.43 16.88 -0.19
N TRP A 24 5.27 16.40 -0.64
CA TRP A 24 4.53 15.36 0.09
C TRP A 24 5.29 14.04 0.14
N ALA A 25 6.01 13.67 -0.92
CA ALA A 25 6.85 12.47 -0.94
C ALA A 25 8.01 12.57 0.06
N LYS A 26 8.64 13.75 0.18
CA LYS A 26 9.71 13.98 1.16
C LYS A 26 9.18 13.90 2.60
N PHE A 27 8.11 14.63 2.89
CA PHE A 27 7.46 14.62 4.21
C PHE A 27 7.02 13.22 4.64
N THR A 28 6.43 12.46 3.72
CA THR A 28 5.94 11.11 4.00
C THR A 28 7.09 10.14 4.31
N LYS A 29 8.23 10.26 3.63
CA LYS A 29 9.42 9.45 3.90
C LYS A 29 10.02 9.75 5.27
N ASP A 30 10.14 11.04 5.62
CA ASP A 30 10.64 11.45 6.93
C ASP A 30 9.74 10.94 8.07
N TYR A 31 8.42 10.93 7.87
CA TYR A 31 7.49 10.33 8.82
C TYR A 31 7.77 8.83 9.02
N PHE A 32 7.91 8.07 7.95
CA PHE A 32 8.14 6.63 8.05
C PHE A 32 9.49 6.27 8.68
N LEU A 33 10.52 7.09 8.49
CA LEU A 33 11.85 6.85 9.06
C LEU A 33 11.95 7.20 10.55
N ASN A 34 11.25 8.25 10.99
CA ASN A 34 11.46 8.82 12.32
C ASN A 34 10.34 8.47 13.32
N ARG A 35 9.25 7.86 12.87
CA ARG A 35 8.11 7.54 13.75
C ARG A 35 8.35 6.23 14.51
N SER A 36 8.85 6.33 15.73
CA SER A 36 9.09 5.18 16.61
C SER A 36 7.85 4.33 16.92
N THR A 37 6.64 4.91 16.85
CA THR A 37 5.37 4.19 17.10
C THR A 37 4.78 3.53 15.85
N LEU A 38 5.47 3.58 14.71
CA LEU A 38 5.02 2.94 13.48
C LEU A 38 5.30 1.44 13.55
N VAL A 39 4.23 0.64 13.60
CA VAL A 39 4.33 -0.83 13.68
C VAL A 39 4.51 -1.47 12.30
N SER A 40 3.69 -1.06 11.33
CA SER A 40 3.72 -1.58 9.96
C SER A 40 2.93 -0.66 9.02
N VAL A 41 3.25 -0.70 7.73
CA VAL A 41 2.58 0.05 6.65
C VAL A 41 1.70 -0.88 5.81
N PHE A 42 0.44 -0.50 5.59
CA PHE A 42 -0.42 -1.15 4.59
C PHE A 42 -0.30 -0.42 3.25
N LEU A 43 0.39 -1.02 2.28
CA LEU A 43 0.54 -0.46 0.94
C LEU A 43 -0.63 -0.90 0.05
N LEU A 44 -1.54 0.02 -0.24
CA LEU A 44 -2.73 -0.26 -1.06
C LEU A 44 -2.39 -0.23 -2.56
N ILE A 45 -2.64 -1.33 -3.26
CA ILE A 45 -2.37 -1.50 -4.69
C ILE A 45 -3.68 -1.84 -5.40
N ASP A 46 -3.94 -1.26 -6.57
CA ASP A 46 -5.14 -1.58 -7.36
C ASP A 46 -4.90 -2.85 -8.18
N ALA A 47 -5.53 -3.97 -7.81
CA ALA A 47 -5.35 -5.26 -8.47
C ALA A 47 -6.03 -5.34 -9.85
N SER A 48 -6.92 -4.40 -10.17
CA SER A 48 -7.70 -4.43 -11.41
C SER A 48 -6.93 -3.95 -12.65
N ILE A 49 -5.68 -3.53 -12.46
CA ILE A 49 -4.79 -3.00 -13.49
C ILE A 49 -3.38 -3.58 -13.32
N PRO A 50 -2.55 -3.55 -14.39
CA PRO A 50 -1.15 -3.94 -14.29
C PRO A 50 -0.39 -3.12 -13.24
N ALA A 51 0.64 -3.74 -12.65
CA ALA A 51 1.52 -3.12 -11.67
C ALA A 51 2.01 -1.75 -12.17
N LYS A 52 1.78 -0.70 -11.37
CA LYS A 52 2.31 0.62 -11.69
C LYS A 52 3.72 0.74 -11.16
N LYS A 53 4.57 1.43 -11.94
CA LYS A 53 5.95 1.72 -11.56
C LYS A 53 6.05 2.36 -10.17
N ILE A 54 5.14 3.27 -9.84
CA ILE A 54 5.14 3.95 -8.55
C ILE A 54 4.87 3.02 -7.37
N ASP A 55 3.99 2.02 -7.53
CA ASP A 55 3.69 1.05 -6.48
C ASP A 55 4.92 0.17 -6.20
N LEU A 56 5.64 -0.22 -7.27
CA LEU A 56 6.91 -0.96 -7.17
C LEU A 56 8.00 -0.11 -6.50
N GLU A 57 8.16 1.15 -6.92
CA GLU A 57 9.15 2.07 -6.35
C GLU A 57 8.90 2.30 -4.85
N TYR A 58 7.64 2.45 -4.42
CA TYR A 58 7.30 2.58 -3.00
C TYR A 58 7.53 1.29 -2.22
N ALA A 59 7.10 0.13 -2.75
CA ALA A 59 7.36 -1.15 -2.11
C ALA A 59 8.87 -1.35 -1.89
N SER A 60 9.67 -1.17 -2.94
CA SER A 60 11.13 -1.30 -2.87
C SER A 60 11.75 -0.29 -1.89
N TRP A 61 11.27 0.96 -1.86
CA TRP A 61 11.77 1.95 -0.90
C TRP A 61 11.47 1.55 0.55
N LEU A 62 10.26 1.08 0.85
CA LEU A 62 9.91 0.56 2.18
C LEU A 62 10.80 -0.62 2.57
N GLY A 63 11.03 -1.56 1.65
CA GLY A 63 11.90 -2.70 1.86
C GLY A 63 13.36 -2.33 2.13
N GLN A 64 13.93 -1.43 1.34
CA GLN A 64 15.31 -0.96 1.49
C GLN A 64 15.54 -0.24 2.83
N ASN A 65 14.53 0.48 3.32
CA ASN A 65 14.58 1.18 4.62
C ASN A 65 14.13 0.29 5.79
N GLN A 66 13.93 -1.02 5.55
CA GLN A 66 13.51 -1.99 6.56
C GLN A 66 12.21 -1.60 7.29
N ILE A 67 11.32 -0.89 6.61
CA ILE A 67 10.02 -0.50 7.15
C ILE A 67 9.08 -1.70 6.99
N PRO A 68 8.54 -2.28 8.08
CA PRO A 68 7.62 -3.41 7.98
C PRO A 68 6.38 -3.04 7.18
N MET A 69 5.99 -3.86 6.21
CA MET A 69 4.82 -3.58 5.39
C MET A 69 4.00 -4.82 5.04
N THR A 70 2.74 -4.58 4.68
CA THR A 70 1.79 -5.55 4.14
C THR A 70 1.20 -4.99 2.85
N LEU A 71 1.24 -5.76 1.77
CA LEU A 71 0.64 -5.37 0.50
C LEU A 71 -0.87 -5.65 0.53
N VAL A 72 -1.68 -4.66 0.20
CA VAL A 72 -3.14 -4.84 0.14
C VAL A 72 -3.61 -4.59 -1.27
N PHE A 73 -3.93 -5.67 -1.96
CA PHE A 73 -4.47 -5.65 -3.30
C PHE A 73 -5.96 -5.36 -3.23
N THR A 74 -6.40 -4.23 -3.78
CA THR A 74 -7.77 -3.71 -3.72
C THR A 74 -8.50 -3.94 -5.04
N LYS A 75 -9.84 -3.81 -5.01
CA LYS A 75 -10.73 -3.93 -6.19
C LYS A 75 -10.64 -5.28 -6.88
N CYS A 76 -10.44 -6.35 -6.11
CA CYS A 76 -10.36 -7.71 -6.63
C CYS A 76 -11.68 -8.22 -7.25
N ASP A 77 -12.78 -7.50 -7.08
CA ASP A 77 -14.05 -7.73 -7.80
C ASP A 77 -13.98 -7.30 -9.27
N LYS A 78 -13.10 -6.36 -9.62
CA LYS A 78 -13.06 -5.78 -10.97
C LYS A 78 -12.33 -6.68 -11.93
N ARG A 79 -13.05 -7.13 -12.96
CA ARG A 79 -12.51 -7.89 -14.07
C ARG A 79 -12.60 -7.08 -15.35
N LYS A 80 -11.46 -6.79 -15.98
CA LYS A 80 -11.46 -6.34 -17.38
C LYS A 80 -11.67 -7.56 -18.27
N LYS A 81 -12.54 -7.46 -19.28
CA LYS A 81 -12.74 -8.55 -20.25
C LYS A 81 -11.41 -8.82 -20.97
N LYS A 82 -11.01 -10.10 -21.08
CA LYS A 82 -9.77 -10.52 -21.78
C LYS A 82 -9.63 -9.91 -23.19
N LYS A 83 -10.75 -9.70 -23.90
CA LYS A 83 -10.80 -9.03 -25.22
C LYS A 83 -10.17 -7.62 -25.22
N ASN A 84 -10.10 -6.95 -24.08
CA ASN A 84 -9.54 -5.60 -23.93
C ASN A 84 -8.12 -5.62 -23.31
N GLY A 85 -7.42 -6.76 -23.35
CA GLY A 85 -6.08 -6.92 -22.74
C GLY A 85 -6.08 -6.89 -21.21
N GLY A 86 -7.25 -7.09 -20.59
CA GLY A 86 -7.40 -7.13 -19.15
C GLY A 86 -7.05 -8.49 -18.55
N LYS A 87 -6.13 -8.50 -17.59
CA LYS A 87 -5.85 -9.65 -16.72
C LYS A 87 -6.84 -9.71 -15.55
N HIS A 88 -7.04 -10.91 -15.03
CA HIS A 88 -7.71 -11.09 -13.75
C HIS A 88 -6.88 -10.46 -12.61
N PRO A 89 -7.52 -9.96 -11.53
CA PRO A 89 -6.81 -9.44 -10.38
C PRO A 89 -5.75 -10.40 -9.82
N GLU A 90 -6.07 -11.68 -9.77
CA GLU A 90 -5.15 -12.75 -9.34
C GLU A 90 -3.88 -12.82 -10.22
N GLU A 91 -4.03 -12.63 -11.53
CA GLU A 91 -2.89 -12.62 -12.47
C GLU A 91 -2.02 -11.36 -12.26
N ASN A 92 -2.63 -10.18 -12.05
CA ASN A 92 -1.89 -8.94 -11.76
C ASN A 92 -1.16 -9.00 -10.41
N VAL A 93 -1.75 -9.67 -9.42
CA VAL A 93 -1.12 -9.91 -8.10
C VAL A 93 0.14 -10.76 -8.29
N ASN A 94 0.03 -11.88 -9.00
CA ASN A 94 1.18 -12.75 -9.29
C ASN A 94 2.28 -11.99 -10.04
N ASP A 95 1.92 -11.22 -11.07
CA ASP A 95 2.90 -10.38 -11.79
C ASP A 95 3.60 -9.39 -10.84
N PHE A 96 2.83 -8.73 -9.96
CA PHE A 96 3.41 -7.78 -8.99
C PHE A 96 4.39 -8.49 -8.06
N GLN A 97 4.04 -9.67 -7.56
CA GLN A 97 4.88 -10.46 -6.66
C GLN A 97 6.20 -10.88 -7.31
N GLU A 98 6.15 -11.34 -8.57
CA GLU A 98 7.36 -11.68 -9.31
C GLU A 98 8.25 -10.46 -9.56
N LEU A 99 7.65 -9.31 -9.89
CA LEU A 99 8.39 -8.06 -10.09
C LEU A 99 9.11 -7.58 -8.82
N ILE A 100 8.50 -7.77 -7.65
CA ILE A 100 9.13 -7.34 -6.39
C ILE A 100 10.10 -8.35 -5.80
N ARG A 101 10.06 -9.63 -6.24
CA ARG A 101 10.81 -10.73 -5.63
C ARG A 101 12.32 -10.45 -5.51
N GLY A 102 12.90 -9.71 -6.46
CA GLY A 102 14.31 -9.33 -6.44
C GLY A 102 14.70 -8.29 -5.38
N TYR A 103 13.73 -7.58 -4.79
CA TYR A 103 13.99 -6.53 -3.79
C TYR A 103 13.83 -7.00 -2.35
N PHE A 104 13.33 -8.22 -2.12
CA PHE A 104 13.01 -8.73 -0.79
C PHE A 104 13.69 -10.08 -0.54
N GLN A 105 14.35 -10.22 0.62
CA GLN A 105 14.82 -11.53 1.08
C GLN A 105 13.65 -12.47 1.40
N THR A 106 12.57 -11.91 1.95
CA THR A 106 11.30 -12.60 2.21
C THR A 106 10.18 -11.72 1.70
N THR A 107 9.33 -12.26 0.83
CA THR A 107 8.21 -11.51 0.26
C THR A 107 7.32 -10.98 1.38
N PRO A 108 6.93 -9.69 1.34
CA PRO A 108 6.04 -9.13 2.35
C PRO A 108 4.69 -9.86 2.35
N PRO A 109 4.02 -9.97 3.52
CA PRO A 109 2.66 -10.49 3.57
C PRO A 109 1.75 -9.67 2.69
N TRP A 110 0.73 -10.31 2.12
CA TRP A 110 -0.20 -9.66 1.21
C TRP A 110 -1.62 -10.19 1.39
N ILE A 111 -2.61 -9.33 1.12
CA ILE A 111 -4.04 -9.62 1.26
C ILE A 111 -4.79 -9.07 0.04
N MET A 112 -5.68 -9.87 -0.54
CA MET A 112 -6.62 -9.43 -1.57
C MET A 112 -7.93 -8.95 -0.97
N THR A 113 -8.47 -7.85 -1.47
CA THR A 113 -9.62 -7.17 -0.90
C THR A 113 -10.56 -6.58 -1.94
N SER A 114 -11.83 -6.51 -1.58
CA SER A 114 -12.82 -5.73 -2.33
C SER A 114 -13.79 -5.06 -1.37
N SER A 115 -13.93 -3.75 -1.50
CA SER A 115 -14.95 -2.99 -0.78
C SER A 115 -16.37 -3.24 -1.29
N VAL A 116 -16.52 -3.85 -2.48
CA VAL A 116 -17.83 -4.18 -3.06
C VAL A 116 -18.33 -5.52 -2.55
N THR A 117 -17.46 -6.52 -2.48
CA THR A 117 -17.83 -7.88 -2.06
C THR A 117 -17.53 -8.17 -0.58
N ASN A 118 -16.91 -7.22 0.13
CA ASN A 118 -16.34 -7.39 1.47
C ASN A 118 -15.23 -8.45 1.59
N GLN A 119 -14.70 -8.94 0.46
CA GLN A 119 -13.55 -9.85 0.45
C GLN A 119 -12.36 -9.21 1.19
N GLY A 120 -11.64 -10.00 1.98
CA GLY A 120 -10.39 -9.58 2.62
C GLY A 120 -10.58 -8.75 3.89
N ARG A 121 -11.84 -8.46 4.28
CA ARG A 121 -12.14 -7.63 5.47
C ARG A 121 -11.69 -8.31 6.74
N ASP A 122 -12.06 -9.57 6.93
CA ASP A 122 -11.76 -10.30 8.17
C ASP A 122 -10.26 -10.62 8.26
N GLU A 123 -9.62 -10.87 7.12
CA GLU A 123 -8.18 -11.05 7.02
C GLU A 123 -7.41 -9.77 7.40
N ILE A 124 -7.85 -8.60 6.93
CA ILE A 124 -7.28 -7.32 7.37
C ILE A 124 -7.48 -7.13 8.87
N LEU A 125 -8.69 -7.35 9.38
CA LEU A 125 -9.00 -7.15 10.79
C LEU A 125 -8.16 -8.09 11.68
N LEU A 126 -8.01 -9.34 11.28
CA LEU A 126 -7.17 -10.31 11.96
C LEU A 126 -5.70 -9.88 11.95
N HIS A 127 -5.18 -9.46 10.80
CA HIS A 127 -3.80 -9.00 10.67
C HIS A 127 -3.53 -7.74 11.50
N MET A 128 -4.46 -6.78 11.50
CA MET A 128 -4.38 -5.60 12.37
C MET A 128 -4.38 -5.97 13.85
N ALA A 129 -5.21 -6.94 14.26
CA ALA A 129 -5.23 -7.42 15.63
C ALA A 129 -3.89 -8.10 16.02
N GLN A 130 -3.30 -8.87 15.11
CA GLN A 130 -1.97 -9.48 15.30
C GLN A 130 -0.88 -8.42 15.46
N LEU A 131 -0.85 -7.41 14.58
CA LEU A 131 0.11 -6.29 14.67
C LEU A 131 -0.06 -5.50 15.97
N ARG A 132 -1.30 -5.24 16.40
CA ARG A 132 -1.57 -4.58 17.67
C ARG A 132 -1.05 -5.39 18.85
N ASN A 133 -1.28 -6.70 18.85
CA ASN A 133 -0.81 -7.58 19.92
C ASN A 133 0.71 -7.72 19.92
N TYR A 134 1.36 -7.68 18.75
CA TYR A 134 2.81 -7.63 18.64
C TYR A 134 3.38 -6.36 19.27
N TRP A 135 2.80 -5.19 18.96
CA TRP A 135 3.20 -3.91 19.53
C TRP A 135 2.96 -3.83 21.04
N LEU A 136 1.87 -4.39 21.57
CA LEU A 136 1.63 -4.37 23.02
C LEU A 136 2.62 -5.22 23.84
N LYS A 137 3.38 -6.09 23.19
CA LYS A 137 4.37 -6.97 23.83
C LYS A 137 5.80 -6.42 23.79
N HIS A 138 6.06 -5.36 23.03
CA HIS A 138 7.39 -4.79 22.79
C HIS A 138 7.37 -3.28 22.96
#